data_AF-A0A6J6RXU6-F1
#
_entry.id   AF-A0A6J6RXU6-F1
#
_cell.length_a   1.000
_cell.length_b   1.000
_cell.length_c   1.000
_cell.angle_alpha   90.00
_cell.angle_beta   90.00
_cell.angle_gamma   90.00
#
_symmetry.space_group_name_H-M   'P 1'
#
loop_
_entity.id
_entity.type
_entity.pdbx_description
1 polymer ?
#
loop_
_entity_poly.entity_id
_entity_poly.type
_entity_poly.pdbx_seq_one_letter_code
_entity_poly.pdbx_strand_id
1 'polypeptide(L)'
;MAKSGAKSSENFNISQTELDRYESLDREWREYKIAAPARRALVDAKLYKVSDLRKISLSELEDLHGMGKSAVARLKVLMHAKKIKFRS
;
A
#
# COMPACT_ATOMS: atom_id res chain seq x y z
N MET A 1 -13.00 -23.14 -33.46
CA MET A 1 -12.98 -23.43 -32.01
C MET A 1 -13.20 -22.12 -31.27
N ALA A 2 -14.36 -21.96 -30.64
CA ALA A 2 -14.67 -20.81 -29.79
C ALA A 2 -14.39 -21.17 -28.34
N LYS A 3 -13.63 -20.33 -27.61
CA LYS A 3 -13.83 -20.05 -26.17
C LYS A 3 -13.28 -18.67 -25.82
N SER A 4 -14.21 -17.73 -25.73
CA SER A 4 -14.10 -16.45 -25.03
C SER A 4 -13.93 -16.69 -23.53
N GLY A 5 -13.15 -15.86 -22.83
CA GLY A 5 -13.00 -15.93 -21.38
C GLY A 5 -12.45 -14.65 -20.73
N ALA A 6 -13.37 -13.88 -20.12
CA ALA A 6 -13.22 -12.82 -19.08
C ALA A 6 -12.42 -11.54 -19.46
N LYS A 7 -13.05 -10.37 -19.71
CA LYS A 7 -13.59 -9.39 -18.72
C LYS A 7 -12.65 -9.21 -17.53
N SER A 8 -11.98 -8.09 -17.29
CA SER A 8 -12.50 -6.72 -17.23
C SER A 8 -11.39 -5.70 -17.59
N SER A 9 -11.60 -4.96 -18.68
CA SER A 9 -10.98 -3.66 -18.88
C SER A 9 -11.67 -2.67 -17.93
N GLU A 10 -11.31 -2.69 -16.65
CA GLU A 10 -11.55 -1.54 -15.81
C GLU A 10 -10.63 -0.43 -16.34
N ASN A 11 -11.22 0.46 -17.14
CA ASN A 11 -10.64 1.77 -17.38
C ASN A 11 -10.40 2.42 -16.03
N PHE A 12 -9.18 2.30 -15.52
CA PHE A 12 -8.66 3.12 -14.44
C PHE A 12 -8.51 4.54 -14.99
N ASN A 13 -9.62 5.22 -15.28
CA ASN A 13 -9.65 6.66 -15.44
C ASN A 13 -9.53 7.27 -14.03
N ILE A 14 -8.41 6.99 -13.39
CA ILE A 14 -8.02 7.66 -12.15
C ILE A 14 -7.79 9.10 -12.59
N SER A 15 -8.59 10.02 -12.04
CA SER A 15 -8.47 11.43 -12.37
C SER A 15 -7.02 11.88 -12.12
N GLN A 16 -6.50 12.82 -12.93
CA GLN A 16 -5.16 13.38 -12.69
C GLN A 16 -5.01 13.87 -11.24
N THR A 17 -6.09 14.40 -10.67
CA THR A 17 -6.19 14.82 -9.27
C THR A 17 -6.03 13.67 -8.27
N GLU A 18 -6.54 12.47 -8.55
CA GLU A 18 -6.26 11.28 -7.73
C GLU A 18 -4.80 10.86 -7.81
N LEU A 19 -4.22 10.83 -9.01
CA LEU A 19 -2.81 10.48 -9.19
C LEU A 19 -1.92 11.42 -8.37
N ASP A 20 -2.12 12.73 -8.50
CA ASP A 20 -1.36 13.76 -7.77
C ASP A 20 -1.50 13.63 -6.24
N ARG A 21 -2.68 13.22 -5.76
CA ARG A 21 -2.92 12.91 -4.35
C ARG A 21 -2.07 11.74 -3.88
N TYR A 22 -2.08 10.62 -4.61
CA TYR A 22 -1.27 9.46 -4.27
C TYR A 22 0.23 9.78 -4.37
N GLU A 23 0.67 10.50 -5.41
CA GLU A 23 2.08 10.87 -5.58
C GLU A 23 2.61 11.73 -4.43
N SER A 24 1.76 12.63 -3.91
CA SER A 24 2.14 13.50 -2.80
C SER A 24 2.25 12.75 -1.48
N LEU A 25 1.38 11.75 -1.26
CA LEU A 25 1.21 11.00 -0.02
C LEU A 25 2.04 9.71 0.03
N ASP A 26 2.41 9.15 -1.12
CA ASP A 26 3.15 7.89 -1.24
C ASP A 26 4.69 8.06 -1.37
N ARG A 27 5.20 9.30 -1.30
CA ARG A 27 6.63 9.61 -1.46
C ARG A 27 7.53 8.77 -0.58
N GLU A 28 7.26 8.74 0.73
CA GLU A 28 8.05 7.96 1.69
C GLU A 28 8.02 6.46 1.34
N TRP A 29 6.88 5.94 0.88
CA TRP A 29 6.76 4.54 0.46
C TRP A 29 7.48 4.23 -0.86
N ARG A 30 7.54 5.19 -1.80
CA ARG A 30 8.32 5.06 -3.05
C ARG A 30 9.81 4.96 -2.77
N GLU A 31 10.33 5.76 -1.84
CA GLU A 31 11.75 5.71 -1.43
C GLU A 31 12.13 4.33 -0.87
N TYR A 32 11.22 3.71 -0.12
CA TYR A 32 11.39 2.34 0.37
C TYR A 32 11.07 1.25 -0.66
N LYS A 33 10.94 1.65 -1.93
CA LYS A 33 10.66 0.77 -3.07
C LYS A 33 9.41 -0.08 -2.86
N ILE A 34 8.42 0.36 -2.07
CA ILE A 34 7.15 -0.36 -1.84
C ILE A 34 6.40 -0.52 -3.17
N ALA A 35 5.79 -1.67 -3.42
CA ALA A 35 5.09 -1.93 -4.69
C ALA A 35 3.84 -1.05 -4.83
N ALA A 36 3.49 -0.64 -6.04
CA ALA A 36 2.39 0.31 -6.27
C ALA A 36 1.03 -0.12 -5.65
N PRO A 37 0.61 -1.40 -5.70
CA PRO A 37 -0.63 -1.84 -5.03
C PRO A 37 -0.59 -1.63 -3.51
N ALA A 38 0.54 -1.95 -2.87
CA ALA A 38 0.70 -1.76 -1.42
C ALA A 38 0.76 -0.28 -1.04
N ARG A 39 1.38 0.58 -1.87
CA ARG A 39 1.39 2.04 -1.63
C ARG A 39 -0.03 2.62 -1.65
N ARG A 40 -0.85 2.21 -2.61
CA ARG A 40 -2.27 2.62 -2.68
C ARG A 40 -3.03 2.19 -1.43
N ALA A 41 -2.89 0.92 -1.05
CA ALA A 41 -3.49 0.37 0.17
C ALA A 41 -3.11 1.15 1.45
N LEU A 42 -1.83 1.56 1.57
CA LEU A 42 -1.36 2.37 2.69
C LEU A 42 -2.00 3.78 2.67
N VAL A 43 -2.06 4.43 1.52
CA VAL A 43 -2.68 5.77 1.38
C VAL A 43 -4.19 5.70 1.65
N ASP A 44 -4.88 4.66 1.18
CA ASP A 44 -6.31 4.42 1.42
C ASP A 44 -6.58 4.18 2.91
N ALA A 45 -5.69 3.47 3.59
CA ALA A 45 -5.70 3.30 5.05
C ALA A 45 -5.24 4.55 5.84
N LYS A 46 -4.96 5.67 5.17
CA LYS A 46 -4.45 6.92 5.75
C LYS A 46 -3.10 6.76 6.49
N LEU A 47 -2.26 5.86 5.99
CA LEU A 47 -0.91 5.58 6.46
C LEU A 47 0.09 6.20 5.49
N TYR A 48 0.53 7.43 5.76
CA TYR A 48 1.36 8.20 4.82
C TYR A 48 2.86 8.08 5.12
N LYS A 49 3.22 7.58 6.31
CA LYS A 49 4.60 7.42 6.76
C LYS A 49 4.76 6.18 7.61
N VAL A 50 6.01 5.73 7.78
CA VAL A 50 6.34 4.57 8.61
C VAL A 50 5.83 4.74 10.05
N SER A 51 5.81 5.97 10.58
CA SER A 51 5.28 6.24 11.92
C SER A 51 3.77 5.98 12.08
N ASP A 52 2.98 6.04 11.01
CA ASP A 52 1.54 5.79 11.08
C ASP A 52 1.24 4.30 11.30
N LEU A 53 2.18 3.41 10.99
CA LEU A 53 2.04 1.97 11.25
C LEU A 53 1.86 1.64 12.74
N ARG A 54 2.15 2.58 13.66
CA ARG A 54 1.84 2.44 15.09
C ARG A 54 0.34 2.52 15.40
N LYS A 55 -0.47 3.01 14.46
CA LYS A 55 -1.92 3.19 14.62
C LYS A 55 -2.70 1.91 14.35
N ILE A 56 -2.09 0.98 13.62
CA ILE A 56 -2.71 -0.29 13.19
C ILE A 56 -1.90 -1.47 13.72
N SER A 57 -2.58 -2.60 13.84
CA SER A 57 -1.98 -3.90 14.15
C SER A 57 -1.37 -4.54 12.90
N LEU A 58 -0.59 -5.60 13.11
CA LEU A 58 -0.03 -6.37 11.99
C LEU A 58 -1.13 -7.07 11.17
N SER A 59 -2.16 -7.59 11.83
CA SER A 59 -3.30 -8.23 11.14
C SER A 59 -4.05 -7.23 10.28
N GLU A 60 -4.34 -6.03 10.80
CA GLU A 60 -4.98 -4.97 10.02
C GLU A 60 -4.15 -4.57 8.79
N LEU A 61 -2.81 -4.57 8.90
CA LEU A 61 -1.94 -4.33 7.75
C LEU A 61 -2.04 -5.45 6.72
N GLU A 62 -2.02 -6.71 7.18
CA GLU A 62 -2.10 -7.91 6.33
C GLU A 62 -3.48 -8.04 5.64
N ASP A 63 -4.54 -7.52 6.26
CA ASP A 63 -5.90 -7.49 5.72
C ASP A 63 -6.12 -6.37 4.67
N LEU A 64 -5.18 -5.44 4.51
CA LEU A 64 -5.32 -4.36 3.52
C LEU A 64 -5.31 -4.93 2.08
N HIS A 65 -6.32 -4.55 1.29
CA HIS A 65 -6.45 -4.98 -0.09
C HIS A 65 -5.28 -4.47 -0.94
N GLY A 66 -4.51 -5.39 -1.53
CA GLY A 66 -3.29 -5.06 -2.28
C GLY A 66 -1.99 -5.15 -1.46
N MET A 67 -2.08 -5.52 -0.17
CA MET A 67 -0.91 -5.80 0.65
C MET A 67 -0.38 -7.21 0.40
N GLY A 68 0.84 -7.29 -0.14
CA GLY A 68 1.53 -8.55 -0.37
C GLY A 68 2.51 -8.91 0.76
N LYS A 69 2.83 -10.20 0.90
CA LYS A 69 3.84 -10.70 1.88
C LYS A 69 5.17 -9.95 1.79
N SER A 70 5.60 -9.58 0.58
CA SER A 70 6.83 -8.81 0.34
C SER A 70 6.74 -7.36 0.82
N ALA A 71 5.57 -6.72 0.76
CA ALA A 71 5.33 -5.39 1.30
C ALA A 71 5.37 -5.41 2.82
N VAL A 72 4.65 -6.35 3.44
CA VAL A 72 4.64 -6.54 4.90
C VAL A 72 6.05 -6.79 5.44
N ALA A 73 6.84 -7.65 4.80
CA ALA A 73 8.22 -7.91 5.22
C ALA A 73 9.09 -6.63 5.17
N ARG A 74 8.97 -5.83 4.10
CA ARG A 74 9.67 -4.53 4.00
C ARG A 74 9.22 -3.55 5.07
N LEU A 75 7.92 -3.44 5.32
CA LEU A 75 7.37 -2.58 6.37
C LEU A 75 7.90 -3.00 7.75
N LYS A 76 7.95 -4.30 8.06
CA LYS A 76 8.55 -4.82 9.30
C LYS A 76 10.02 -4.39 9.47
N VAL A 77 10.82 -4.47 8.41
CA VAL A 77 12.23 -4.02 8.42
C VAL A 77 12.33 -2.52 8.67
N LEU A 78 11.50 -1.71 8.01
CA LEU A 78 11.47 -0.25 8.20
C LEU A 78 11.06 0.13 9.63
N MET A 79 10.06 -0.57 10.17
CA MET A 79 9.62 -0.37 11.54
C MET A 79 10.72 -0.68 12.54
N HIS A 80 11.43 -1.80 12.35
CA HIS A 80 12.58 -2.15 13.17
C HIS A 80 13.69 -1.10 13.09
N ALA A 81 14.02 -0.62 11.88
CA ALA A 81 15.01 0.44 11.67
C ALA A 81 14.63 1.76 12.37
N LYS A 82 13.34 2.11 12.38
CA LYS A 82 12.83 3.30 13.09
C LYS A 82 12.50 3.04 14.58
N LYS A 83 12.76 1.84 15.10
CA LYS A 83 12.42 1.41 16.48
C LYS A 83 10.95 1.61 16.85
N ILE A 84 10.05 1.39 15.88
CA ILE A 84 8.61 1.46 16.08
C ILE A 84 8.00 0.05 16.02
N LYS A 85 6.85 -0.12 16.66
CA LYS A 85 6.11 -1.38 16.69
C LYS A 85 4.68 -1.13 16.24
N PHE A 86 4.04 -2.18 15.72
CA PHE A 86 2.60 -2.12 15.44
C PHE A 86 1.83 -1.87 16.72
N ARG A 87 0.59 -1.42 16.57
CA ARG A 87 -0.37 -1.41 17.66
C ARG A 87 -0.47 -2.83 18.21
N SER A 88 -0.33 -2.95 19.53
CA SER A 88 -0.48 -4.20 20.28
C SER A 88 -1.95 -4.58 20.38
#